data_AF-A0AAD6UQC6-F1
#
_entry.id   AF-A0AAD6UQC6-F1
#
_cell.length_a   1.000
_cell.length_b   1.000
_cell.length_c   1.000
_cell.angle_alpha   90.00
_cell.angle_beta   90.00
_cell.angle_gamma   90.00
#
_symmetry.space_group_name_H-M   'P 1'
#
loop_
_entity.id
_entity.type
_entity.pdbx_description
1 polymer ?
#
loop_
_entity_poly.entity_id
_entity_poly.type
_entity_poly.pdbx_seq_one_letter_code
_entity_poly.pdbx_strand_id
1 'polypeptide(L)'
;EVWLQVLSNVPKDNLPAVSLTNNTFCRLIRPLLFTHLDFHPYAHYEKTLLLPSSEVVERSMERLHFWRSDEIAPFVRSVKI
;
A
#
# COMPACT_ATOMS: atom_id res chain seq x y z
N GLU A 1 16.29 7.44 -14.64
CA GLU A 1 16.65 6.19 -13.94
C GLU A 1 17.45 6.40 -12.65
N VAL A 2 18.43 7.33 -12.60
CA VAL A 2 19.25 7.59 -11.40
C VAL A 2 18.44 7.82 -10.11
N TRP A 3 17.38 8.64 -10.15
CA TRP A 3 16.55 8.90 -8.97
C TRP A 3 15.84 7.66 -8.41
N LEU A 4 15.41 6.72 -9.26
CA LEU A 4 14.78 5.48 -8.79
C LEU A 4 15.79 4.59 -8.06
N GLN A 5 17.04 4.53 -8.54
CA GLN A 5 18.12 3.83 -7.85
C GLN A 5 18.49 4.48 -6.51
N VAL A 6 18.50 5.81 -6.44
CA VAL A 6 18.72 6.52 -5.17
C VAL A 6 17.59 6.23 -4.20
N LEU A 7 16.34 6.34 -4.66
CA LEU A 7 15.14 6.11 -3.85
C LEU A 7 15.00 4.65 -3.41
N SER A 8 15.45 3.67 -4.20
CA SER A 8 15.44 2.26 -3.79
C SER A 8 16.37 1.95 -2.63
N ASN A 9 17.36 2.81 -2.36
CA ASN A 9 18.24 2.70 -1.19
C ASN A 9 17.66 3.39 0.05
N VAL A 10 16.57 4.15 -0.08
CA VAL A 10 15.92 4.80 1.05
C VAL A 10 15.03 3.78 1.79
N PRO A 11 15.07 3.73 3.13
CA PRO A 11 14.15 2.89 3.90
C PRO A 11 12.70 3.16 3.52
N LYS A 12 11.89 2.10 3.37
CA LYS A 12 10.49 2.22 2.95
C LYS A 12 9.67 3.16 3.83
N ASP A 13 9.98 3.23 5.12
CA ASP A 13 9.30 4.09 6.10
C ASP A 13 9.51 5.59 5.82
N ASN A 14 10.58 5.94 5.11
CA ASN A 14 10.90 7.33 4.77
C ASN A 14 10.38 7.73 3.38
N LEU A 15 10.01 6.77 2.53
CA LEU A 15 9.50 7.03 1.18
C LEU A 15 8.21 7.89 1.15
N PRO A 16 7.25 7.74 2.08
CA PRO A 16 6.10 8.63 2.17
C PRO A 16 6.49 10.09 2.46
N ALA A 17 7.49 10.33 3.30
CA ALA A 17 7.95 11.70 3.57
C ALA A 17 8.56 12.34 2.33
N VAL A 18 9.32 11.57 1.55
CA VAL A 18 9.92 12.06 0.29
C VAL A 18 8.84 12.30 -0.78
N SER A 19 7.77 11.53 -0.81
CA SER A 19 6.67 11.73 -1.79
C SER A 19 5.94 13.07 -1.61
N LEU A 20 5.98 13.65 -0.41
CA LEU A 20 5.38 14.96 -0.11
C LEU A 20 6.23 16.15 -0.57
N THR A 21 7.50 15.94 -0.94
CA THR A 21 8.40 17.04 -1.32
C THR A 21 8.01 17.70 -2.64
N ASN A 22 7.65 16.91 -3.65
CA ASN A 22 7.01 17.41 -4.87
C ASN A 22 6.24 16.31 -5.63
N ASN A 23 5.45 16.74 -6.63
CA ASN A 23 4.67 15.83 -7.48
C ASN A 23 5.52 14.85 -8.30
N THR A 24 6.73 15.23 -8.69
CA THR A 24 7.67 14.37 -9.43
C THR A 24 8.15 13.20 -8.56
N PHE A 25 8.57 13.47 -7.33
CA PHE A 25 8.96 12.45 -6.35
C PHE A 25 7.78 11.57 -5.98
N CYS A 26 6.59 12.14 -5.81
CA CYS A 26 5.36 11.36 -5.64
C CYS A 26 5.19 10.32 -6.75
N ARG A 27 5.30 10.74 -8.03
CA ARG A 27 5.19 9.82 -9.18
C ARG A 27 6.29 8.78 -9.23
N LEU A 28 7.54 9.15 -8.92
CA LEU A 28 8.68 8.24 -8.94
C LEU A 28 8.64 7.20 -7.80
N ILE A 29 8.05 7.55 -6.66
CA ILE A 29 8.02 6.71 -5.47
C ILE A 29 6.84 5.72 -5.50
N ARG A 30 5.74 6.05 -6.19
CA ARG A 30 4.59 5.14 -6.39
C ARG A 30 4.96 3.68 -6.71
N PRO A 31 5.82 3.38 -7.71
CA PRO A 31 6.21 2.00 -8.01
C PRO A 31 6.99 1.30 -6.89
N LEU A 32 7.63 2.05 -5.98
CA LEU A 32 8.39 1.53 -4.85
C LEU A 32 7.50 1.29 -3.60
N LEU A 33 6.47 2.12 -3.42
CA LEU A 33 5.52 2.01 -2.31
C LEU A 33 4.46 0.93 -2.54
N PHE A 34 3.96 0.84 -3.77
CA PHE A 34 2.79 0.00 -4.09
C PHE A 34 3.16 -1.33 -4.74
N THR A 35 4.42 -1.77 -4.62
CA THR A 35 4.90 -3.02 -5.24
C THR A 35 4.26 -4.28 -4.62
N HIS A 36 4.02 -4.26 -3.31
CA HIS A 36 3.55 -5.42 -2.56
C HIS A 36 2.39 -5.02 -1.66
N LEU A 37 1.25 -5.69 -1.85
CA LEU A 37 0.07 -5.55 -1.01
C LEU A 37 0.07 -6.69 0.02
N ASP A 38 0.08 -6.32 1.31
CA ASP A 38 -0.19 -7.27 2.41
C ASP A 38 -1.59 -6.97 2.97
N PHE A 39 -2.54 -7.88 2.71
CA PHE A 39 -3.94 -7.70 3.03
C PHE A 39 -4.40 -8.75 4.03
N HIS A 40 -4.47 -8.35 5.30
CA HIS A 40 -5.02 -9.18 6.37
C HIS A 40 -6.36 -8.63 6.84
N PRO A 41 -7.50 -9.14 6.32
CA PRO A 41 -8.80 -8.61 6.72
C PRO A 41 -9.11 -8.86 8.21
N TYR A 42 -8.49 -9.88 8.82
CA TYR A 42 -8.84 -10.36 10.16
C TYR A 42 -7.65 -10.57 11.12
N ALA A 43 -6.43 -10.11 10.81
CA ALA A 43 -5.24 -10.40 11.62
C ALA A 43 -5.22 -9.81 13.04
N HIS A 44 -6.21 -8.98 13.41
CA HIS A 44 -6.38 -8.46 14.77
C HIS A 44 -7.54 -9.08 15.54
N TYR A 45 -8.28 -10.02 14.95
CA TYR A 45 -9.34 -10.71 15.67
C TYR A 45 -8.73 -11.85 16.47
N GLU A 46 -8.70 -11.67 17.80
CA GLU A 46 -8.38 -12.73 18.76
C GLU A 46 -9.20 -13.99 18.46
N LYS A 47 -8.62 -15.16 18.77
CA LYS A 47 -8.99 -16.56 18.42
C LYS A 47 -10.47 -16.98 18.51
N THR A 48 -11.37 -16.12 18.93
CA THR A 48 -12.82 -16.29 18.83
C THR A 48 -13.29 -16.02 17.40
N LEU A 49 -13.93 -17.03 16.79
CA LEU A 49 -14.67 -16.96 15.52
C LEU A 49 -15.88 -16.01 15.64
N LEU A 50 -15.61 -14.73 15.79
CA LEU A 50 -16.63 -13.69 15.72
C LEU A 50 -16.59 -13.11 14.32
N LEU A 51 -17.77 -12.97 13.72
CA LEU A 51 -17.90 -12.25 12.47
C LEU A 51 -17.37 -10.81 12.67
N PRO A 52 -16.59 -10.28 11.70
CA PRO A 52 -16.08 -8.92 11.78
C PRO A 52 -17.25 -7.93 11.85
N SER A 53 -17.05 -6.80 12.53
CA SER A 53 -18.02 -5.71 12.48
C SER A 53 -18.16 -5.14 11.07
N SER A 54 -19.31 -4.53 10.76
CA SER A 54 -19.56 -3.88 9.46
C SER A 54 -18.49 -2.83 9.14
N GLU A 55 -18.05 -2.06 10.14
CA GLU A 55 -16.99 -1.05 10.00
C GLU A 55 -15.66 -1.66 9.52
N VAL A 56 -15.29 -2.84 10.02
CA VAL A 56 -14.07 -3.52 9.57
C VAL A 56 -14.20 -4.01 8.14
N VAL A 57 -15.38 -4.51 7.76
CA VAL A 57 -15.65 -4.93 6.38
C VAL A 57 -15.59 -3.73 5.44
N GLU A 58 -16.21 -2.61 5.80
CA GLU A 58 -16.18 -1.36 5.02
C GLU A 58 -14.76 -0.84 4.82
N ARG A 59 -13.97 -0.72 5.90
CA ARG A 59 -12.55 -0.31 5.79
C ARG A 59 -11.72 -1.25 4.92
N SER A 60 -11.99 -2.55 5.01
CA SER A 60 -11.30 -3.54 4.18
C SER A 60 -11.67 -3.39 2.70
N MET A 61 -12.94 -3.11 2.41
CA MET A 61 -13.42 -2.82 1.06
C MET A 61 -12.84 -1.52 0.51
N GLU A 62 -12.78 -0.44 1.29
CA GLU A 62 -12.15 0.82 0.90
C GLU A 62 -10.67 0.63 0.54
N ARG A 63 -9.93 -0.12 1.37
CA ARG A 63 -8.54 -0.48 1.06
C ARG A 63 -8.46 -1.25 -0.26
N LEU A 64 -9.29 -2.25 -0.47
CA LEU A 64 -9.31 -3.00 -1.73
C LEU A 64 -9.60 -2.09 -2.94
N HIS A 65 -10.54 -1.16 -2.81
CA HIS A 65 -10.84 -0.17 -3.86
C HIS A 65 -9.65 0.74 -4.16
N PHE A 66 -8.95 1.23 -3.13
CA PHE A 66 -7.73 2.02 -3.29
C PHE A 66 -6.67 1.26 -4.09
N TRP A 67 -6.38 0.01 -3.71
CA TRP A 67 -5.38 -0.83 -4.39
C TRP A 67 -5.78 -1.24 -5.81
N ARG A 68 -7.09 -1.28 -6.10
CA ARG A 68 -7.62 -1.56 -7.44
C ARG A 68 -7.64 -0.33 -8.37
N SER A 69 -7.43 0.88 -7.84
CA SER A 69 -7.47 2.10 -8.65
C SER A 69 -6.45 2.07 -9.82
N ASP A 70 -6.80 2.68 -10.95
CA ASP A 70 -5.95 2.71 -12.15
C ASP A 70 -4.58 3.36 -11.90
N GLU A 71 -4.50 4.22 -10.89
CA GLU A 71 -3.26 4.87 -10.49
C GLU A 71 -2.30 3.95 -9.73
N ILE A 72 -2.79 2.86 -9.11
CA ILE A 72 -2.02 2.02 -8.19
C ILE A 72 -1.89 0.60 -8.71
N ALA A 73 -2.96 0.03 -9.27
CA ALA A 73 -3.02 -1.33 -9.77
C ALA A 73 -1.85 -1.71 -10.70
N PRO A 74 -1.35 -0.84 -11.62
CA PRO A 74 -0.21 -1.17 -12.48
C PRO A 74 1.10 -1.45 -11.73
N PHE A 75 1.23 -0.97 -10.49
CA PHE A 75 2.45 -1.10 -9.69
C PHE A 75 2.47 -2.35 -8.80
N VAL A 76 1.31 -2.94 -8.52
CA VAL A 76 1.19 -4.12 -7.63
C VAL A 76 1.76 -5.35 -8.34
N ARG A 77 2.80 -5.95 -7.77
CA ARG A 77 3.47 -7.15 -8.31
C ARG A 77 3.17 -8.42 -7.53
N SER A 78 2.84 -8.29 -6.25
CA SER A 78 2.39 -9.43 -5.45
C SER A 78 1.36 -9.00 -4.42
N VAL A 79 0.49 -9.95 -4.08
CA VAL A 79 -0.52 -9.83 -3.02
C VAL A 79 -0.29 -10.97 -2.04
N LYS A 80 -0.16 -10.63 -0.76
CA LYS A 80 -0.17 -11.57 0.35
C LYS A 80 -1.51 -11.37 1.08
N ILE A 81 -2.20 -12.49 1.31
CA ILE A 81 -3.50 -12.56 2.01
C ILE A 81 -3.28 -13.29 3.32
#